data_AF-A0A6P0T4W8-F1
#
_entry.id   AF-A0A6P0T4W8-F1
#
_cell.length_a   1.000
_cell.length_b   1.000
_cell.length_c   1.000
_cell.angle_alpha   90.00
_cell.angle_beta   90.00
_cell.angle_gamma   90.00
#
_symmetry.space_group_name_H-M   'P 1'
#
loop_
_entity.id
_entity.type
_entity.pdbx_description
1 polymer ?
#
loop_
_entity_poly.entity_id
_entity_poly.type
_entity_poly.pdbx_seq_one_letter_code
_entity_poly.pdbx_strand_id
1 'polypeptide(L)' 'MKILLDTHIFLWFISGDTMLSTDVRDIIRDPDNEVYLSVVSVWEAIVKYQLGKLPLPEPPDKFLPNQ' A
#
# COMPACT_ATOMS: atom_id res chain seq x y z
N MET A 1 8.44 -12.82 -10.24
CA MET A 1 8.37 -13.47 -8.89
C MET A 1 7.01 -13.23 -8.26
N LYS A 2 6.66 -13.89 -7.14
CA LYS A 2 5.43 -13.58 -6.37
C LYS A 2 5.78 -12.77 -5.13
N ILE A 3 5.16 -11.60 -4.98
CA ILE A 3 5.48 -10.62 -3.94
C ILE A 3 4.19 -10.29 -3.20
N LEU A 4 4.17 -10.43 -1.88
CA LEU A 4 3.09 -9.95 -1.04
C LEU A 4 3.55 -8.68 -0.32
N LEU A 5 2.84 -7.57 -0.54
CA LEU A 5 3.17 -6.30 0.10
C LEU A 5 2.69 -6.26 1.54
N ASP A 6 3.53 -5.72 2.43
CA ASP A 6 3.07 -5.23 3.72
C ASP A 6 2.24 -3.94 3.54
N THR A 7 1.31 -3.69 4.45
CA THR A 7 0.48 -2.49 4.50
C THR A 7 1.32 -1.20 4.38
N HIS A 8 2.45 -1.08 5.09
CA HIS A 8 3.25 0.16 5.04
C HIS A 8 3.98 0.35 3.70
N ILE A 9 4.50 -0.72 3.11
CA ILE A 9 5.14 -0.68 1.77
C ILE A 9 4.13 -0.26 0.72
N PHE A 10 2.93 -0.83 0.77
CA PHE A 10 1.85 -0.46 -0.13
C PHE A 10 1.48 1.02 0.00
N LEU A 11 1.30 1.52 1.23
CA LEU A 11 0.95 2.92 1.47
C LEU A 11 2.03 3.88 0.96
N TRP A 12 3.30 3.59 1.21
CA TRP A 12 4.41 4.37 0.66
C TRP A 12 4.47 4.34 -0.86
N PHE A 13 4.15 3.20 -1.47
CA PHE A 13 4.14 3.06 -2.92
C PHE A 13 3.08 3.94 -3.57
N ILE A 14 1.84 3.92 -3.07
CA ILE A 14 0.74 4.72 -3.64
C ILE A 14 0.83 6.21 -3.31
N SER A 15 1.45 6.58 -2.18
CA SER A 15 1.68 7.98 -1.83
C SER A 15 2.93 8.57 -2.49
N GLY A 16 3.76 7.74 -3.12
CA GLY A 16 5.03 8.16 -3.70
C GLY A 16 6.10 8.52 -2.68
N ASP A 17 5.98 8.04 -1.44
CA ASP A 17 6.86 8.35 -0.31
C ASP A 17 8.34 8.05 -0.64
N THR A 18 9.24 8.91 -0.17
CA THR A 18 10.69 8.79 -0.38
C THR A 18 11.34 7.75 0.54
N MET A 19 10.64 7.29 1.58
CA MET A 19 11.07 6.17 2.41
C MET A 19 11.06 4.84 1.66
N LEU A 20 10.29 4.72 0.58
CA LEU A 20 10.35 3.54 -0.29
C LEU A 20 11.56 3.65 -1.22
N SER A 21 12.51 2.74 -1.07
CA SER A 21 13.70 2.72 -1.92
C SER A 21 13.34 2.56 -3.39
N THR A 22 14.19 3.12 -4.26
CA THR A 22 14.04 3.00 -5.72
C THR A 22 14.02 1.55 -6.16
N ASP A 23 14.89 0.71 -5.59
CA ASP A 23 14.98 -0.71 -5.96
C ASP A 23 13.68 -1.46 -5.66
N VAL A 24 13.05 -1.20 -4.50
CA VAL A 24 11.76 -1.83 -4.15
C VAL A 24 10.65 -1.31 -5.06
N ARG A 25 10.66 0.00 -5.36
CA ARG A 25 9.69 0.61 -6.28
C ARG A 25 9.80 0.00 -7.69
N ASP A 26 11.02 -0.25 -8.15
CA ASP A 26 11.27 -0.86 -9.47
C ASP A 26 10.84 -2.33 -9.48
N ILE A 27 11.12 -3.08 -8.41
CA ILE A 27 10.64 -4.47 -8.24
C ILE A 27 9.10 -4.54 -8.28
N ILE A 28 8.41 -3.60 -7.61
CA ILE A 28 6.93 -3.55 -7.59
C ILE A 28 6.36 -3.17 -8.96
N ARG A 29 7.07 -2.34 -9.74
CA ARG A 29 6.63 -1.87 -11.07
C ARG A 29 6.97 -2.82 -12.21
N ASP A 30 7.88 -3.75 -11.98
CA ASP A 30 8.29 -4.74 -12.96
C ASP A 30 7.12 -5.68 -13.31
N PRO A 31 6.67 -5.71 -14.57
CA PRO A 31 5.55 -6.56 -14.99
C PRO A 31 5.85 -8.06 -14.93
N ASP A 32 7.11 -8.47 -14.83
CA ASP A 32 7.50 -9.88 -14.63
C ASP A 32 7.28 -10.35 -13.17
N ASN A 33 6.88 -9.42 -12.29
CA ASN A 33 6.51 -9.71 -10.91
C ASN A 33 4.98 -9.69 -10.71
N GLU A 34 4.47 -10.76 -10.12
CA GLU A 34 3.11 -10.83 -9.61
C GLU A 34 3.08 -10.22 -8.21
N VAL A 35 2.51 -9.02 -8.10
CA VAL A 35 2.38 -8.28 -6.84
C VAL A 35 0.99 -8.46 -6.27
N TYR A 36 0.92 -8.90 -5.02
CA TYR A 36 -0.29 -9.15 -4.27
C TYR A 36 -0.42 -8.17 -3.11
N LEU A 37 -1.65 -7.77 -2.82
CA LEU A 37 -2.03 -7.04 -1.61
C LEU A 37 -3.10 -7.85 -0.89
N SER A 38 -2.94 -8.03 0.42
CA SER A 38 -3.96 -8.71 1.22
C SER A 38 -5.15 -7.79 1.46
N VAL A 39 -6.37 -8.32 1.32
CA VAL A 39 -7.60 -7.62 1.74
C VAL A 39 -7.56 -7.26 3.23
N VAL A 40 -6.87 -8.07 4.05
CA VAL A 40 -6.69 -7.79 5.49
C VAL A 40 -5.83 -6.54 5.68
N SER A 41 -4.79 -6.34 4.89
CA SER A 41 -3.95 -5.12 4.93
C SER A 41 -4.76 -3.86 4.65
N VAL A 42 -5.68 -3.93 3.67
CA VAL A 42 -6.61 -2.83 3.35
C VAL A 42 -7.55 -2.56 4.53
N TRP A 43 -8.16 -3.61 5.08
CA TRP A 43 -9.04 -3.50 6.25
C TRP A 43 -8.33 -2.91 7.47
N GLU A 44 -7.11 -3.36 7.78
CA GLU A 44 -6.31 -2.81 8.88
C GLU A 44 -6.00 -1.32 8.68
N ALA A 45 -5.70 -0.89 7.45
CA ALA A 45 -5.48 0.52 7.15
C ALA A 45 -6.74 1.36 7.41
N ILE A 46 -7.91 0.87 7.01
CA ILE A 46 -9.21 1.51 7.28
C ILE A 46 -9.46 1.62 8.79
N VAL A 47 -9.27 0.52 9.55
CA VAL A 47 -9.46 0.52 11.01
C VAL A 47 -8.49 1.49 11.69
N LYS A 48 -7.21 1.52 11.28
CA LYS A 48 -6.23 2.47 11.82
C LYS A 48 -6.57 3.91 11.51
N TYR A 49 -7.11 4.20 10.32
CA TYR A 49 -7.60 5.54 9.95
C TYR A 49 -8.77 5.96 10.84
N GLN A 50 -9.77 5.09 11.03
CA GLN A 50 -10.94 5.36 11.89
C GLN A 50 -10.55 5.61 13.35
N LEU A 51 -9.50 4.94 13.84
CA LEU A 51 -8.95 5.16 15.17
C LEU A 51 -8.07 6.42 15.28
N GLY A 52 -7.88 7.19 14.20
CA GLY A 52 -7.00 8.36 14.16
C GLY A 52 -5.50 8.02 14.25
N LYS A 53 -5.13 6.75 14.07
CA LYS A 53 -3.74 6.26 14.19
C LYS A 53 -2.98 6.29 12.86
N LEU A 54 -3.70 6.39 11.76
CA LEU A 54 -3.14 6.46 10.41
C LEU A 54 -3.84 7.59 9.64
N PRO A 55 -3.29 8.82 9.65
CA PRO A 55 -3.82 9.88 8.81
C PRO A 55 -3.56 9.53 7.34
N LEU A 56 -4.61 9.58 6.53
CA LEU A 56 -4.53 9.40 5.08
C LEU A 56 -4.83 10.74 4.38
N PRO A 57 -4.26 11.00 3.19
CA PRO A 57 -4.51 12.23 2.43
C PRO A 57 -5.98 12.42 2.06
N GLU A 58 -6.70 11.32 1.86
CA GLU A 58 -8.12 11.28 1.54
C GLU A 58 -8.82 10.18 2.35
N PRO A 59 -10.16 10.19 2.46
CA PRO A 59 -10.91 9.10 3.02
C PRO A 59 -10.56 7.75 2.37
N PRO A 60 -10.57 6.63 3.14
CA PRO A 60 -10.13 5.33 2.63
C PRO A 60 -10.83 4.85 1.35
N ASP A 61 -12.10 5.23 1.14
CA ASP A 61 -12.88 4.90 -0.06
C ASP A 61 -12.39 5.58 -1.34
N LYS A 62 -11.60 6.66 -1.22
CA LYS A 62 -10.98 7.36 -2.35
C LYS A 62 -9.49 7.06 -2.47
N PHE A 63 -8.83 6.88 -1.33
CA PHE A 63 -7.38 6.72 -1.28
C PHE A 63 -6.92 5.29 -1.55
N LEU A 64 -7.68 4.29 -1.09
CA LEU A 64 -7.33 2.89 -1.26
C LEU A 64 -7.99 2.32 -2.52
N PRO A 65 -7.34 1.38 -3.22
CA PRO A 65 -7.90 0.75 -4.40
C PRO A 65 -9.11 -0.12 -4.04
N ASN A 66 -10.12 -0.12 -4.90
CA ASN A 66 -11.18 -1.11 -4.84
C ASN A 66 -10.57 -2.50 -5.09
N GLN A 67 -10.74 -3.40 -4.13
CA GLN A 67 -10.35 -4.80 -4.23
C GLN A 67 -11.49 -5.64 -4.79
#